data_AF-A0A9D1DCX6-F1
#
_entry.id   AF-A0A9D1DCX6-F1
#
_cell.length_a   1.000
_cell.length_b   1.000
_cell.length_c   1.000
_cell.angle_alpha   90.00
_cell.angle_beta   90.00
_cell.angle_gamma   90.00
#
_symmetry.space_group_name_H-M   'P 1'
#
loop_
_entity.id
_entity.type
_entity.pdbx_description
1 polymer ?
#
loop_
_entity_poly.entity_id
_entity_poly.type
_entity_poly.pdbx_seq_one_letter_code
_entity_poly.pdbx_strand_id
1 'polypeptide(L)'
;MKKSLRKILAVSVATLTLTACSAPSLLTVAAQEPVPASVVQVETASDNGETISPRADIIVTKYRQYNGKWQYRRWNETKQEWVDPDWIDL
;
A
#
# COMPACT_ATOMS: atom_id res chain seq x y z
N MET A 1 -28.92 -14.28 26.90
CA MET A 1 -28.96 -13.47 25.66
C MET A 1 -29.10 -12.00 26.00
N LYS A 2 -28.03 -11.22 25.95
CA LYS A 2 -28.05 -9.75 25.96
C LYS A 2 -26.92 -9.28 25.06
N LYS A 3 -27.21 -9.14 23.77
CA LYS A 3 -26.26 -8.62 22.76
C LYS A 3 -26.15 -7.12 22.98
N SER A 4 -25.18 -6.64 23.76
CA SER A 4 -24.89 -5.20 23.85
C SER A 4 -23.92 -4.81 22.74
N LEU A 5 -24.51 -4.22 21.71
CA LEU A 5 -23.92 -3.78 20.46
C LEU A 5 -23.22 -2.41 20.66
N ARG A 6 -21.92 -2.39 20.32
CA ARG A 6 -21.10 -1.31 19.72
C ARG A 6 -21.03 0.06 20.42
N LYS A 7 -19.80 0.53 20.63
CA LYS A 7 -19.35 1.92 20.38
C LYS A 7 -17.82 1.96 20.27
N ILE A 8 -17.36 1.67 19.05
CA ILE A 8 -16.29 2.36 18.31
C ILE A 8 -15.23 3.03 19.21
N LEU A 9 -14.11 2.33 19.45
CA LEU A 9 -12.91 2.94 20.00
C LEU A 9 -12.27 3.78 18.89
N ALA A 10 -12.47 5.08 18.93
CA ALA A 10 -11.80 6.04 18.06
C ALA A 10 -10.29 6.03 18.37
N VAL A 11 -9.52 5.26 17.60
CA VAL A 11 -8.06 5.36 17.60
C VAL A 11 -7.72 6.62 16.81
N SER A 12 -7.35 7.66 17.56
CA SER A 12 -6.90 8.95 17.06
C SER A 12 -5.79 8.77 16.04
N VAL A 13 -6.12 9.15 14.80
CA VAL A 13 -5.26 9.17 13.62
C VAL A 13 -4.04 10.04 13.89
N ALA A 14 -2.85 9.44 13.85
CA ALA A 14 -1.59 10.18 13.80
C ALA A 14 -1.46 10.81 12.41
N THR A 15 -1.86 12.08 12.26
CA THR A 15 -1.68 12.84 11.02
C THR A 15 -0.22 13.22 10.85
N LEU A 16 0.52 12.40 10.10
CA LEU A 16 1.86 12.72 9.61
C LEU A 16 1.71 13.65 8.39
N THR A 17 1.87 14.96 8.60
CA THR A 17 1.80 15.96 7.53
C THR A 17 3.07 15.89 6.67
N LEU A 18 2.95 15.30 5.47
CA LEU A 18 3.99 15.32 4.45
C LEU A 18 3.86 16.64 3.65
N THR A 19 4.70 17.63 3.96
CA THR A 19 4.74 18.91 3.25
C THR A 19 5.38 18.71 1.88
N ALA A 20 4.56 18.72 0.82
CA ALA A 20 4.99 18.73 -0.56
C ALA A 20 5.54 20.11 -0.93
N CYS A 21 6.81 20.18 -1.35
CA CYS A 21 7.40 21.36 -1.97
C CYS A 21 7.59 21.06 -3.46
N SER A 22 6.68 21.55 -4.29
CA SER A 22 6.78 21.51 -5.74
C SER A 22 7.39 22.81 -6.25
N ALA A 23 8.41 22.70 -7.09
CA ALA A 23 8.86 23.78 -7.95
C ALA A 23 9.19 23.21 -9.34
N PRO A 24 8.34 23.41 -10.36
CA PRO A 24 8.74 23.21 -11.74
C PRO A 24 9.40 24.50 -12.25
N SER A 25 10.73 24.50 -12.37
CA SER A 25 11.44 25.56 -13.09
C SER A 25 11.33 25.30 -14.60
N LEU A 26 10.45 26.06 -15.25
CA LEU A 26 10.38 26.20 -16.70
C LEU A 26 11.53 27.11 -17.19
N LEU A 27 12.41 26.60 -18.05
CA LEU A 27 13.29 27.43 -18.89
C LEU A 27 13.43 26.81 -20.30
N THR A 28 12.57 27.32 -21.19
CA THR A 28 12.73 27.79 -22.58
C THR A 28 14.04 27.59 -23.38
N VAL A 29 13.84 27.46 -24.72
CA VAL A 29 14.70 27.82 -25.89
C VAL A 29 15.63 26.70 -26.40
N ALA A 30 15.79 26.39 -27.70
CA ALA A 30 15.45 27.04 -28.98
C ALA A 30 15.53 26.02 -30.16
N ALA A 31 15.02 26.45 -31.32
CA ALA A 31 15.40 26.05 -32.69
C ALA A 31 15.03 24.61 -33.14
N GLN A 32 14.01 24.40 -33.98
CA GLN A 32 13.94 24.63 -35.44
C GLN A 32 14.69 23.56 -36.27
N GLU A 33 13.93 22.70 -36.96
CA GLU A 33 13.89 22.49 -38.43
C GLU A 33 13.06 21.22 -38.76
N PRO A 34 12.27 21.18 -39.86
CA PRO A 34 11.34 20.09 -40.17
C PRO A 34 11.95 19.03 -41.11
N VAL A 35 11.82 17.74 -40.76
CA VAL A 35 12.10 16.62 -41.68
C VAL A 35 10.96 15.59 -41.64
N PRO A 36 10.17 15.42 -42.73
CA PRO A 36 9.13 14.41 -42.80
C PRO A 36 9.63 13.18 -43.58
N ALA A 37 9.68 12.01 -42.94
CA ALA A 37 9.59 10.73 -43.65
C ALA A 37 9.27 9.59 -42.67
N SER A 38 8.18 8.90 -42.97
CA SER A 38 7.62 7.73 -42.30
C SER A 38 8.67 6.76 -41.72
N VAL A 39 8.61 6.55 -40.40
CA VAL A 39 9.12 5.32 -39.79
C VAL A 39 7.94 4.58 -39.20
N VAL A 40 7.69 3.43 -39.80
CA VAL A 40 6.71 2.40 -39.47
C VAL A 40 6.67 2.21 -37.95
N GLN A 41 5.52 2.52 -37.34
CA GLN A 41 5.22 2.12 -35.98
C GLN A 41 5.03 0.60 -35.98
N VAL A 42 6.13 -0.13 -35.76
CA VAL A 42 6.03 -1.53 -35.34
C VAL A 42 5.56 -1.48 -33.90
N GLU A 43 4.26 -1.62 -33.69
CA GLU A 43 3.70 -2.01 -32.41
C GLU A 43 4.25 -3.40 -32.07
N THR A 44 5.46 -3.45 -31.49
CA THR A 44 5.83 -4.60 -30.68
C THR A 44 4.88 -4.58 -29.51
N ALA A 45 3.77 -5.32 -29.64
CA ALA A 45 3.08 -5.89 -28.51
C ALA A 45 4.13 -6.72 -27.76
N SER A 46 4.86 -6.04 -26.87
CA SER A 46 5.66 -6.67 -25.84
C SER A 46 4.61 -7.32 -24.94
N ASP A 47 4.23 -8.55 -25.31
CA ASP A 47 3.78 -9.56 -24.38
C ASP A 47 4.94 -9.74 -23.40
N ASN A 48 5.10 -8.76 -22.52
CA ASN A 48 5.86 -8.90 -21.30
C ASN A 48 5.02 -9.86 -20.50
N GLY A 49 5.23 -11.16 -20.76
CA GLY A 49 4.79 -12.25 -19.91
C GLY A 49 5.44 -12.09 -18.55
N GLU A 50 4.98 -11.10 -17.79
CA GLU A 50 5.20 -10.97 -16.37
C GLU A 50 4.51 -12.19 -15.77
N THR A 51 5.27 -13.26 -15.68
CA THR A 51 4.89 -14.43 -14.91
C THR A 51 4.75 -13.92 -13.48
N ILE A 52 3.52 -13.57 -13.08
CA ILE A 52 3.20 -13.15 -11.72
C ILE A 52 3.45 -14.37 -10.85
N SER A 53 4.69 -14.47 -10.36
CA SER A 53 5.06 -15.50 -9.41
C SER A 53 4.25 -15.26 -8.14
N PRO A 54 3.56 -16.26 -7.58
CA PRO A 54 2.81 -16.08 -6.35
C PRO A 54 3.77 -15.69 -5.23
N ARG A 55 3.76 -14.42 -4.83
CA ARG A 55 4.48 -13.96 -3.64
C ARG A 55 3.70 -14.43 -2.42
N ALA A 56 4.31 -15.28 -1.61
CA ALA A 56 3.71 -15.70 -0.35
C ALA A 56 3.49 -14.49 0.57
N ASP A 57 2.34 -14.46 1.25
CA ASP A 57 2.04 -13.45 2.26
C ASP A 57 2.92 -13.66 3.49
N ILE A 58 3.50 -12.57 4.00
CA ILE A 58 4.29 -12.58 5.23
C ILE A 58 3.34 -12.34 6.40
N ILE A 59 3.15 -13.36 7.23
CA ILE A 59 2.31 -13.28 8.43
C ILE A 59 3.22 -13.21 9.66
N VAL A 60 3.10 -12.12 10.43
CA VAL A 60 3.83 -11.91 11.69
C VAL A 60 2.87 -11.93 12.87
N THR A 61 3.34 -12.46 14.00
CA THR A 61 2.58 -12.44 15.25
C THR A 61 2.91 -11.17 16.03
N LYS A 62 1.87 -10.40 16.38
CA LYS A 62 1.99 -9.25 17.29
C LYS A 62 1.48 -9.67 18.67
N TYR A 63 2.17 -9.23 19.72
CA TYR A 63 1.81 -9.50 21.10
C TYR A 63 1.37 -8.23 21.81
N ARG A 64 0.49 -8.38 22.80
CA ARG A 64 0.15 -7.31 23.75
C ARG A 64 -0.19 -7.90 25.10
N GLN A 65 -0.12 -7.06 26.13
CA GLN A 65 -0.73 -7.34 27.42
C GLN A 65 -2.00 -6.48 27.56
N TYR A 66 -3.13 -7.12 27.82
CA TYR A 66 -4.42 -6.44 28.00
C TYR A 66 -5.18 -7.08 29.16
N ASN A 67 -5.63 -6.26 30.13
CA ASN A 67 -6.29 -6.72 31.36
C ASN A 67 -5.51 -7.82 32.11
N GLY A 68 -4.18 -7.70 32.19
CA GLY A 68 -3.32 -8.67 32.88
C GLY A 68 -3.13 -10.00 32.14
N LYS A 69 -3.70 -10.15 30.95
CA LYS A 69 -3.52 -11.33 30.09
C LYS A 69 -2.62 -11.02 28.91
N TRP A 70 -1.77 -11.98 28.56
CA TRP A 70 -1.04 -11.92 27.31
C TRP A 70 -1.95 -12.34 26.17
N GLN A 71 -1.91 -11.59 25.08
CA GLN A 71 -2.69 -11.84 23.89
C GLN A 71 -1.79 -11.75 22.67
N TYR A 72 -2.13 -12.49 21.63
CA TYR A 72 -1.51 -12.37 20.33
C TYR A 72 -2.54 -12.16 19.22
N ARG A 73 -2.09 -11.62 18.10
CA ARG A 73 -2.88 -11.48 16.88
C ARG A 73 -1.96 -11.49 15.65
N ARG A 74 -2.41 -12.12 14.56
CA ARG A 74 -1.63 -12.23 13.33
C ARG A 74 -1.85 -11.03 12.42
N TRP A 75 -0.75 -10.46 11.95
CA TRP A 75 -0.68 -9.33 11.02
C TRP A 75 -0.09 -9.79 9.70
N ASN A 76 -0.76 -9.47 8.59
CA ASN A 76 -0.24 -9.69 7.25
C ASN A 76 0.57 -8.45 6.83
N GLU A 77 1.90 -8.58 6.77
CA GLU A 77 2.78 -7.47 6.36
C GLU A 77 2.69 -7.19 4.86
N THR A 78 2.33 -8.18 4.04
CA THR A 78 2.17 -7.97 2.59
C THR A 78 0.93 -7.13 2.29
N LYS A 79 -0.18 -7.41 2.98
CA LYS A 79 -1.47 -6.72 2.76
C LYS A 79 -1.74 -5.56 3.72
N GLN A 80 -0.89 -5.40 4.74
CA GLN A 80 -1.06 -4.40 5.80
C GLN A 80 -2.43 -4.52 6.50
N GLU A 81 -2.83 -5.76 6.82
CA GLU A 81 -4.12 -6.05 7.45
C GLU A 81 -4.01 -7.09 8.56
N TRP A 82 -4.97 -7.09 9.48
CA TRP A 82 -5.09 -8.13 10.51
C TRP A 82 -5.73 -9.38 9.90
N VAL A 83 -5.07 -10.52 10.08
CA VAL A 83 -5.58 -11.82 9.60
C VAL A 83 -6.74 -12.30 10.45
N ASP A 84 -6.62 -12.15 11.77
CA ASP A 84 -7.66 -12.53 12.72
C ASP A 84 -8.56 -11.33 13.05
N PRO A 85 -9.87 -11.50 13.25
CA PRO A 85 -10.78 -10.41 13.60
C PRO A 85 -10.59 -9.89 15.03
N ASP A 86 -10.19 -10.76 15.96
CA ASP A 86 -10.01 -10.46 17.38
C ASP A 86 -8.63 -10.93 17.87
N TRP A 87 -8.25 -10.46 19.06
CA TRP A 87 -7.05 -10.91 19.76
C TRP A 87 -7.30 -12.25 20.44
N ILE A 88 -6.29 -13.12 20.45
CA ILE A 88 -6.35 -14.46 21.03
C ILE A 88 -5.60 -14.43 22.35
N ASP A 89 -6.28 -14.80 23.44
CA ASP A 89 -5.66 -14.99 24.76
C ASP A 89 -4.63 -16.15 24.67
N LEU A 90 -3.44 -15.93 25.23
CA LEU A 90 -2.44 -16.97 25.45
C LEU A 90 -2.78 -17.83 26.68
#